data_AF-A0A1B6C486-F1
#
_entry.id   AF-A0A1B6C486-F1
#
_cell.length_a   1.000
_cell.length_b   1.000
_cell.length_c   1.000
_cell.angle_alpha   90.00
_cell.angle_beta   90.00
_cell.angle_gamma   90.00
#
_symmetry.space_group_name_H-M   'P 1'
#
loop_
_entity.id
_entity.type
_entity.pdbx_description
1 polymer ?
#
loop_
_entity_poly.entity_id
_entity_poly.type
_entity_poly.pdbx_seq_one_letter_code
_entity_poly.pdbx_strand_id
1 'polypeptide(L)'
;MLIKICFHSSFKYFYLCIINKRENSINNAQPDLDERNEILERIHNITEAHCQYLKTLSEKLSQLEENPNTIREISEIKSQALNANKIYYVNLIKLREKLECVENKIEKMRPPATVNNLKRKLDDSSEKLKREVNQLKKELEEEKKKNELLVIEKKRLDHILNDQEENDNQILRSLECPVCLEVCIDIVVTNCKHHFCKHCIQNIKCCPICRNELKEFSKSPLLFKLIDE
;
A
#
# COMPACT_ATOMS: atom_id res chain seq x y z
N MET A 1 -5.90 -22.39 35.52
CA MET A 1 -6.00 -22.17 34.05
C MET A 1 -7.33 -21.53 33.66
N LEU A 2 -7.73 -20.39 34.26
CA LEU A 2 -9.03 -19.74 33.98
C LEU A 2 -8.98 -18.21 34.18
N ILE A 3 -7.94 -17.54 33.69
CA ILE A 3 -7.93 -16.07 33.57
C ILE A 3 -7.26 -15.73 32.24
N LYS A 4 -7.93 -15.98 31.12
CA LYS A 4 -7.45 -15.50 29.80
C LYS A 4 -8.48 -15.39 28.67
N ILE A 5 -9.78 -15.51 28.92
CA ILE A 5 -10.79 -15.53 27.83
C ILE A 5 -11.86 -14.41 27.90
N CYS A 6 -11.89 -13.54 28.91
CA CYS A 6 -12.95 -12.52 29.00
C CYS A 6 -12.64 -11.12 28.46
N PHE A 7 -11.43 -10.82 27.98
CA PHE A 7 -11.06 -9.45 27.58
C PHE A 7 -11.25 -9.10 26.10
N HIS A 8 -11.52 -10.08 25.23
CA HIS A 8 -11.56 -9.85 23.78
C HIS A 8 -12.97 -9.60 23.20
N SER A 9 -14.03 -9.96 23.94
CA SER A 9 -15.42 -9.83 23.46
C SER A 9 -15.98 -8.42 23.70
N SER A 10 -15.75 -7.84 24.88
CA SER A 10 -16.30 -6.53 25.30
C SER A 10 -15.77 -5.35 24.48
N PHE A 11 -14.52 -5.39 24.02
CA PHE A 11 -13.94 -4.34 23.18
C PHE A 11 -14.54 -4.33 21.76
N LYS A 12 -14.84 -5.50 21.21
CA LYS A 12 -15.43 -5.64 19.87
C LYS A 12 -16.86 -5.10 19.85
N TYR A 13 -17.65 -5.41 20.88
CA TYR A 13 -18.99 -4.85 21.06
C TYR A 13 -18.98 -3.33 21.25
N PHE A 14 -18.03 -2.79 22.03
CA PHE A 14 -17.93 -1.34 22.25
C PHE A 14 -17.52 -0.60 20.97
N TYR A 15 -16.59 -1.16 20.19
CA TYR A 15 -16.14 -0.58 18.92
C TYR A 15 -17.24 -0.62 17.84
N LEU A 16 -17.97 -1.74 17.73
CA LEU A 16 -19.15 -1.84 16.85
C LEU A 16 -20.27 -0.86 17.25
N CYS A 17 -20.44 -0.60 18.54
CA CYS A 17 -21.45 0.36 19.03
C CYS A 17 -21.08 1.82 18.70
N ILE A 18 -19.79 2.17 18.74
CA ILE A 18 -19.30 3.50 18.34
C ILE A 18 -19.35 3.68 16.83
N ILE A 19 -18.98 2.66 16.04
CA ILE A 19 -19.09 2.70 14.58
C ILE A 19 -20.55 2.81 14.16
N ASN A 20 -21.46 1.98 14.71
CA ASN A 20 -22.90 2.08 14.43
C ASN A 20 -23.47 3.45 14.83
N LYS A 21 -23.03 4.06 15.94
CA LYS A 21 -23.44 5.43 16.31
C LYS A 21 -22.91 6.49 15.35
N ARG A 22 -21.68 6.35 14.85
CA ARG A 22 -21.10 7.26 13.85
C ARG A 22 -21.75 7.10 12.48
N GLU A 23 -21.98 5.89 12.02
CA GLU A 23 -22.67 5.58 10.76
C GLU A 23 -24.11 6.07 10.80
N ASN A 24 -24.85 5.86 11.89
CA ASN A 24 -26.19 6.42 12.07
C ASN A 24 -26.19 7.96 12.10
N SER A 25 -25.17 8.61 12.68
CA SER A 25 -25.11 10.07 12.73
C SER A 25 -24.71 10.73 11.40
N ILE A 26 -23.96 10.02 10.54
CA ILE A 26 -23.58 10.48 9.20
C ILE A 26 -24.74 10.22 8.22
N ASN A 27 -25.45 9.10 8.35
CA ASN A 27 -26.57 8.74 7.49
C ASN A 27 -27.85 9.54 7.78
N ASN A 28 -28.03 10.06 9.00
CA ASN A 28 -29.22 10.85 9.37
C ASN A 28 -29.17 12.33 8.93
N ALA A 29 -27.99 12.88 8.61
CA ALA A 29 -27.85 14.30 8.24
C ALA A 29 -28.08 14.58 6.74
N GLN A 30 -27.87 13.57 5.89
CA GLN A 30 -28.04 13.70 4.43
C GLN A 30 -29.49 13.97 4.01
N PRO A 31 -30.52 13.30 4.58
CA PRO A 31 -31.91 13.57 4.22
C PRO A 31 -32.38 14.98 4.60
N ASP A 32 -31.95 15.52 5.76
CA ASP A 32 -32.29 16.88 6.19
C ASP A 32 -31.59 17.94 5.32
N LEU A 33 -30.37 17.67 4.85
CA LEU A 33 -29.65 18.52 3.89
C LEU A 33 -30.35 18.58 2.53
N ASP A 34 -30.84 17.44 2.05
CA ASP A 34 -31.58 17.32 0.80
C ASP A 34 -32.94 18.01 0.90
N GLU A 35 -33.68 17.82 2.00
CA GLU A 35 -34.95 18.51 2.27
C GLU A 35 -34.78 20.04 2.31
N ARG A 36 -33.71 20.54 2.95
CA ARG A 36 -33.38 21.98 2.96
C ARG A 36 -33.20 22.53 1.54
N ASN A 37 -32.43 21.82 0.72
CA ASN A 37 -32.14 22.26 -0.65
C ASN A 37 -33.42 22.25 -1.52
N GLU A 38 -34.29 21.25 -1.35
CA GLU A 38 -35.59 21.19 -2.03
C GLU A 38 -36.51 22.37 -1.64
N ILE A 39 -36.52 22.76 -0.37
CA ILE A 39 -37.28 23.94 0.09
C ILE A 39 -36.73 25.23 -0.52
N LEU A 40 -35.40 25.39 -0.60
CA LEU A 40 -34.75 26.55 -1.22
C LEU A 40 -35.07 26.65 -2.71
N GLU A 41 -35.04 25.52 -3.42
CA GLU A 41 -35.41 25.45 -4.84
C GLU A 41 -36.88 25.82 -5.05
N ARG A 42 -37.78 25.34 -4.17
CA ARG A 42 -39.19 25.75 -4.20
C ARG A 42 -39.38 27.25 -3.98
N ILE A 43 -38.66 27.84 -3.02
CA ILE A 43 -38.68 29.29 -2.78
C ILE A 43 -38.22 30.05 -4.02
N HIS A 44 -37.14 29.60 -4.66
CA HIS A 44 -36.63 30.19 -5.89
C HIS A 44 -37.69 30.16 -7.00
N ASN A 45 -38.27 28.99 -7.27
CA ASN A 45 -39.26 28.78 -8.33
C ASN A 45 -40.51 29.64 -8.14
N ILE A 46 -41.06 29.75 -6.91
CA ILE A 46 -42.23 30.62 -6.68
C ILE A 46 -41.90 32.10 -6.80
N THR A 47 -40.68 32.50 -6.45
CA THR A 47 -40.22 33.89 -6.54
C THR A 47 -40.05 34.28 -7.99
N GLU A 48 -39.42 33.42 -8.79
CA GLU A 48 -39.26 33.63 -10.22
C GLU A 48 -40.61 33.71 -10.93
N ALA A 49 -41.52 32.76 -10.69
CA ALA A 49 -42.86 32.76 -11.27
C ALA A 49 -43.65 34.03 -10.89
N HIS A 50 -43.54 34.49 -9.64
CA HIS A 50 -44.19 35.71 -9.18
C HIS A 50 -43.63 36.96 -9.88
N CYS A 51 -42.30 37.07 -9.98
CA CYS A 51 -41.63 38.16 -10.70
C CYS A 51 -42.02 38.21 -12.17
N GLN A 52 -42.06 37.05 -12.85
CA GLN A 52 -42.48 36.95 -14.25
C GLN A 52 -43.93 37.40 -14.43
N TYR A 53 -44.84 36.96 -13.55
CA TYR A 53 -46.25 37.36 -13.60
C TYR A 53 -46.44 38.87 -13.40
N LEU A 54 -45.77 39.47 -12.40
CA LEU A 54 -45.82 40.91 -12.18
C LEU A 54 -45.24 41.71 -13.35
N LYS A 55 -44.17 41.20 -13.98
CA LYS A 55 -43.60 41.81 -15.18
C LYS A 55 -44.60 41.83 -16.32
N THR A 56 -45.33 40.74 -16.57
CA THR A 56 -46.40 40.69 -17.58
C THR A 56 -47.52 41.68 -17.28
N LEU A 57 -47.93 41.81 -16.00
CA LEU A 57 -48.93 42.81 -15.62
C LEU A 57 -48.44 44.25 -15.82
N SER A 58 -47.15 44.51 -15.53
CA SER A 58 -46.53 45.81 -15.77
C SER A 58 -46.47 46.14 -17.26
N GLU A 59 -46.11 45.18 -18.11
CA GLU A 59 -46.08 45.36 -19.57
C GLU A 59 -47.47 45.65 -20.13
N LYS A 60 -48.50 44.94 -19.66
CA LYS A 60 -49.91 45.23 -20.01
C LYS A 60 -50.31 46.64 -19.59
N LEU A 61 -49.90 47.07 -18.40
CA LEU A 61 -50.18 48.43 -17.92
C LEU A 61 -49.52 49.50 -18.80
N SER A 62 -48.28 49.26 -19.26
CA SER A 62 -47.55 50.19 -20.14
C SER A 62 -48.13 50.31 -21.55
N GLN A 63 -48.93 49.34 -22.00
CA GLN A 63 -49.57 49.35 -23.32
C GLN A 63 -50.94 50.06 -23.34
N LEU A 64 -51.49 50.41 -22.17
CA LEU A 64 -52.78 51.09 -22.06
C LEU A 64 -52.62 52.62 -22.11
N GLU A 65 -53.35 53.28 -23.00
CA GLU A 65 -53.49 54.74 -23.02
C GLU A 65 -54.49 55.19 -21.94
N GLU A 66 -54.26 56.33 -21.26
CA GLU A 66 -55.19 56.85 -20.24
C GLU A 66 -56.46 57.42 -20.90
N ASN A 67 -57.53 56.63 -20.92
CA ASN A 67 -58.86 57.06 -21.36
C ASN A 67 -59.95 56.43 -20.47
N PRO A 68 -61.21 56.91 -20.49
CA PRO A 68 -62.25 56.43 -19.57
C PRO A 68 -62.55 54.93 -19.66
N ASN A 69 -62.29 54.30 -20.81
CA ASN A 69 -62.51 52.87 -21.02
C ASN A 69 -61.37 52.01 -20.43
N THR A 70 -60.13 52.52 -20.38
CA THR A 70 -58.96 51.82 -19.81
C THR A 70 -58.84 51.95 -18.29
N ILE A 71 -59.54 52.89 -17.64
CA ILE A 71 -59.55 53.05 -16.16
C ILE A 71 -60.02 51.76 -15.47
N ARG A 72 -61.05 51.10 -16.02
CA ARG A 72 -61.56 49.83 -15.47
C ARG A 72 -60.52 48.72 -15.58
N GLU A 73 -59.86 48.61 -16.73
CA GLU A 73 -58.80 47.62 -16.98
C GLU A 73 -57.57 47.86 -16.07
N ILE A 74 -57.19 49.11 -15.83
CA ILE A 74 -56.14 49.48 -14.88
C ILE A 74 -56.52 49.05 -13.45
N SER A 75 -57.77 49.25 -13.04
CA SER A 75 -58.27 48.82 -11.73
C SER A 75 -58.23 47.29 -11.59
N GLU A 76 -58.63 46.57 -12.63
CA GLU A 76 -58.57 45.11 -12.69
C GLU A 76 -57.12 44.59 -12.61
N ILE A 77 -56.18 45.17 -13.36
CA ILE A 77 -54.75 44.81 -13.31
C ILE A 77 -54.16 45.03 -11.91
N LYS A 78 -54.49 46.15 -11.26
CA LYS A 78 -54.07 46.43 -9.87
C LYS A 78 -54.62 45.40 -8.88
N SER A 79 -55.88 45.02 -9.04
CA SER A 79 -56.52 43.97 -8.21
C SER A 79 -55.85 42.60 -8.40
N GLN A 80 -55.53 42.24 -9.65
CA GLN A 80 -54.81 41.01 -9.98
C GLN A 80 -53.41 40.98 -9.35
N ALA A 81 -52.66 42.08 -9.44
CA ALA A 81 -51.33 42.20 -8.81
C ALA A 81 -51.42 42.07 -7.28
N LEU A 82 -52.39 42.72 -6.64
CA LEU A 82 -52.60 42.64 -5.20
C LEU A 82 -52.91 41.20 -4.74
N ASN A 83 -53.78 40.50 -5.47
CA ASN A 83 -54.11 39.11 -5.16
C ASN A 83 -52.90 38.18 -5.35
N ALA A 84 -52.14 38.35 -6.44
CA ALA A 84 -50.92 37.60 -6.68
C ALA A 84 -49.86 37.81 -5.59
N ASN A 85 -49.66 39.07 -5.14
CA ASN A 85 -48.77 39.39 -4.03
C ASN A 85 -49.20 38.67 -2.75
N LYS A 86 -50.50 38.70 -2.43
CA LYS A 86 -51.04 38.02 -1.24
C LYS A 86 -50.77 36.53 -1.27
N ILE A 87 -51.01 35.87 -2.41
CA ILE A 87 -50.75 34.43 -2.59
C ILE A 87 -49.25 34.13 -2.45
N TYR A 88 -48.40 34.94 -3.08
CA TYR A 88 -46.95 34.79 -3.00
C TYR A 88 -46.44 34.86 -1.56
N TYR A 89 -46.80 35.91 -0.81
CA TYR A 89 -46.34 36.06 0.57
C TYR A 89 -46.82 34.92 1.48
N VAL A 90 -48.06 34.47 1.34
CA VAL A 90 -48.58 33.32 2.11
C VAL A 90 -47.77 32.05 1.84
N ASN A 91 -47.44 31.78 0.58
CA ASN A 91 -46.63 30.61 0.22
C ASN A 91 -45.18 30.73 0.69
N LEU A 92 -44.59 31.92 0.58
CA LEU A 92 -43.22 32.20 1.01
C LEU A 92 -43.04 32.02 2.52
N ILE A 93 -44.00 32.50 3.32
CA ILE A 93 -43.98 32.36 4.78
C ILE A 93 -43.99 30.87 5.17
N LYS A 94 -44.92 30.09 4.60
CA LYS A 94 -45.02 28.64 4.85
C LYS A 94 -43.72 27.89 4.51
N LEU A 95 -43.07 28.25 3.41
CA LEU A 95 -41.80 27.63 3.02
C LEU A 95 -40.66 28.05 3.94
N ARG A 96 -40.63 29.31 4.38
CA ARG A 96 -39.61 29.83 5.31
C ARG A 96 -39.72 29.20 6.70
N GLU A 97 -40.93 29.00 7.21
CA GLU A 97 -41.17 28.29 8.48
C GLU A 97 -40.67 26.84 8.41
N LYS A 98 -40.91 26.16 7.28
CA LYS A 98 -40.38 24.81 7.06
C LYS A 98 -38.86 24.80 7.00
N LEU A 99 -38.26 25.77 6.30
CA LEU A 99 -36.82 25.92 6.19
C LEU A 99 -36.18 26.08 7.58
N GLU A 100 -36.75 26.95 8.42
CA GLU A 100 -36.27 27.20 9.78
C GLU A 100 -36.34 25.93 10.65
N CYS A 101 -37.40 25.12 10.52
CA CYS A 101 -37.50 23.84 11.23
C CYS A 101 -36.37 22.87 10.84
N VAL A 102 -36.07 22.75 9.54
CA VAL A 102 -35.00 21.89 9.02
C VAL A 102 -33.63 22.41 9.43
N GLU A 103 -33.38 23.70 9.31
CA GLU A 103 -32.11 24.33 9.73
C GLU A 103 -31.83 24.11 11.22
N ASN A 104 -32.85 24.21 12.06
CA ASN A 104 -32.74 23.92 13.49
C ASN A 104 -32.42 22.45 13.79
N LYS A 105 -32.91 21.49 12.98
CA LYS A 105 -32.51 20.08 13.10
C LYS A 105 -31.03 19.90 12.73
N ILE A 106 -30.60 20.51 11.64
CA ILE A 106 -29.21 20.45 11.16
C ILE A 106 -28.25 21.05 12.20
N GLU A 107 -28.60 22.20 12.79
CA GLU A 107 -27.76 22.85 13.81
C GLU A 107 -27.61 21.98 15.05
N LYS A 108 -28.67 21.31 15.50
CA LYS A 108 -28.63 20.37 16.63
C LYS A 108 -27.75 19.14 16.36
N MET A 109 -27.59 18.74 15.11
CA MET A 109 -26.70 17.65 14.70
C MET A 109 -25.25 18.09 14.48
N ARG A 110 -24.97 19.41 14.44
CA ARG A 110 -23.62 19.92 14.19
C ARG A 110 -22.67 19.47 15.32
N PRO A 111 -21.57 18.77 15.00
CA PRO A 111 -20.61 18.36 16.01
C PRO A 111 -20.02 19.58 16.73
N PRO A 112 -19.79 19.51 18.06
CA PRO A 112 -19.08 20.56 18.77
C PRO A 112 -17.73 20.86 18.11
N ALA A 113 -17.27 22.12 18.17
CA ALA A 113 -15.99 22.53 17.60
C ALA A 113 -14.81 21.64 18.05
N THR A 114 -14.86 21.13 19.28
CA THR A 114 -13.92 20.15 19.83
C THR A 114 -13.82 18.88 18.99
N VAL A 115 -14.95 18.34 18.52
CA VAL A 115 -15.00 17.13 17.68
C VAL A 115 -14.38 17.40 16.31
N ASN A 116 -14.65 18.56 15.70
CA ASN A 116 -14.04 18.93 14.43
C ASN A 116 -12.52 19.12 14.54
N ASN A 117 -12.05 19.75 15.62
CA ASN A 117 -10.62 19.89 15.89
C ASN A 117 -9.92 18.54 16.11
N LEU A 118 -10.58 17.61 16.83
CA LEU A 118 -10.07 16.25 17.00
C LEU A 118 -10.06 15.49 15.68
N LYS A 119 -11.08 15.64 14.84
CA LYS A 119 -11.14 15.03 13.51
C LYS A 119 -10.00 15.51 12.62
N ARG A 120 -9.74 16.82 12.56
CA ARG A 120 -8.59 17.39 11.84
C ARG A 120 -7.26 16.79 12.31
N LYS A 121 -7.02 16.76 13.63
CA LYS A 121 -5.79 16.16 14.20
C LYS A 121 -5.65 14.68 13.82
N LEU A 122 -6.76 13.94 13.80
CA LEU A 122 -6.79 12.54 13.41
C LEU A 122 -6.47 12.37 11.91
N ASP A 123 -7.04 13.21 11.05
CA ASP A 123 -6.81 13.20 9.61
C ASP A 123 -5.34 13.53 9.29
N ASP A 124 -4.77 14.57 9.93
CA ASP A 124 -3.36 14.94 9.81
C ASP A 124 -2.43 13.79 10.24
N SER A 125 -2.76 13.14 11.37
CA SER A 125 -1.99 11.99 11.88
C SER A 125 -2.09 10.78 10.96
N SER A 126 -3.29 10.51 10.41
CA SER A 126 -3.50 9.43 9.46
C SER A 126 -2.70 9.64 8.17
N GLU A 127 -2.63 10.88 7.69
CA GLU A 127 -1.92 11.20 6.46
C GLU A 127 -0.40 11.08 6.65
N LYS A 128 0.11 11.49 7.81
CA LYS A 128 1.52 11.27 8.17
C LYS A 128 1.88 9.78 8.19
N LEU A 129 1.07 8.95 8.86
CA LEU A 129 1.28 7.50 8.92
C LEU A 129 1.25 6.85 7.53
N LYS A 130 0.34 7.27 6.64
CA LYS A 130 0.30 6.76 5.26
C LYS A 130 1.60 7.04 4.51
N ARG A 131 2.18 8.23 4.67
CA ARG A 131 3.46 8.59 4.04
C ARG A 131 4.60 7.72 4.56
N GLU A 132 4.70 7.54 5.87
CA GLU A 132 5.71 6.67 6.50
C GLU A 132 5.59 5.22 6.01
N VAL A 133 4.37 4.67 5.96
CA VAL A 133 4.14 3.31 5.45
C VAL A 133 4.54 3.18 3.98
N ASN A 134 4.23 4.17 3.15
CA ASN A 134 4.61 4.13 1.73
C ASN A 134 6.13 4.22 1.53
N GLN A 135 6.82 4.99 2.38
CA GLN A 135 8.28 5.08 2.36
C GLN A 135 8.92 3.73 2.76
N LEU A 136 8.50 3.15 3.88
CA LEU A 136 8.99 1.84 4.34
C LEU A 136 8.74 0.72 3.33
N LYS A 137 7.60 0.76 2.61
CA LYS A 137 7.31 -0.20 1.54
C LYS A 137 8.32 -0.11 0.39
N LYS A 138 8.75 1.09 0.01
CA LYS A 138 9.76 1.29 -1.04
C LYS A 138 11.11 0.75 -0.58
N GLU A 139 11.54 1.11 0.63
CA GLU A 139 12.80 0.64 1.20
C GLU A 139 12.85 -0.89 1.32
N LEU A 140 11.76 -1.51 1.76
CA LEU A 140 11.64 -2.97 1.83
C LEU A 140 11.77 -3.63 0.45
N GLU A 141 11.21 -3.02 -0.60
CA GLU A 141 11.28 -3.56 -1.95
C GLU A 141 12.69 -3.43 -2.55
N GLU A 142 13.38 -2.33 -2.27
CA GLU A 142 14.79 -2.16 -2.65
C GLU A 142 15.69 -3.17 -1.93
N GLU A 143 15.47 -3.40 -0.65
CA GLU A 143 16.26 -4.34 0.15
C GLU A 143 16.02 -5.80 -0.28
N LYS A 144 14.79 -6.16 -0.65
CA LYS A 144 14.48 -7.47 -1.24
C LYS A 144 15.26 -7.71 -2.52
N LYS A 145 15.31 -6.73 -3.43
CA LYS A 145 16.06 -6.83 -4.68
C LYS A 145 17.56 -7.00 -4.43
N LYS A 146 18.12 -6.24 -3.49
CA LYS A 146 19.53 -6.41 -3.08
C LYS A 146 19.80 -7.81 -2.54
N ASN A 147 18.95 -8.30 -1.65
CA ASN A 147 19.08 -9.64 -1.09
C ASN A 147 18.97 -10.73 -2.16
N GLU A 148 18.07 -10.59 -3.13
CA GLU A 148 17.95 -11.54 -4.24
C GLU A 148 19.24 -11.60 -5.08
N LEU A 149 19.82 -10.44 -5.40
CA LEU A 149 21.11 -10.36 -6.11
C LEU A 149 22.25 -10.99 -5.30
N LEU A 150 22.32 -10.72 -3.99
CA LEU A 150 23.32 -11.31 -3.11
C LEU A 150 23.21 -12.84 -3.03
N VAL A 151 21.99 -13.39 -3.04
CA VAL A 151 21.76 -14.83 -3.05
C VAL A 151 22.25 -15.47 -4.35
N ILE A 152 22.03 -14.82 -5.50
CA ILE A 152 22.53 -15.31 -6.80
C ILE A 152 24.06 -15.30 -6.82
N GLU A 153 24.68 -14.21 -6.36
CA GLU A 153 26.14 -14.09 -6.35
C GLU A 153 26.78 -15.11 -5.41
N LYS A 154 26.21 -15.29 -4.21
CA LYS A 154 26.67 -16.32 -3.28
C LYS A 154 26.63 -17.72 -3.90
N LYS A 155 25.55 -18.07 -4.61
CA LYS A 155 25.46 -19.37 -5.30
C LYS A 155 26.56 -19.57 -6.36
N ARG A 156 26.95 -18.50 -7.06
CA ARG A 156 28.05 -18.55 -8.04
C ARG A 156 29.39 -18.79 -7.35
N LEU A 157 29.66 -18.06 -6.27
CA LEU A 157 30.86 -18.24 -5.45
C LEU A 157 30.93 -19.66 -4.87
N ASP A 158 29.81 -20.19 -4.33
CA ASP A 158 29.75 -21.55 -3.81
C ASP A 158 30.09 -22.60 -4.89
N HIS A 159 29.64 -22.41 -6.13
CA HIS A 159 30.00 -23.30 -7.24
C HIS A 159 31.50 -23.24 -7.55
N ILE A 160 32.08 -22.04 -7.63
CA ILE A 160 33.52 -21.87 -7.93
C ILE A 160 34.38 -22.52 -6.85
N LEU A 161 34.02 -22.32 -5.57
CA LEU A 161 34.76 -22.89 -4.44
C LEU A 161 34.68 -24.42 -4.44
N ASN A 162 33.51 -24.99 -4.74
CA ASN A 162 33.36 -26.44 -4.84
C ASN A 162 34.18 -27.02 -6.00
N ASP A 163 34.21 -26.35 -7.17
CA ASP A 163 35.03 -26.79 -8.30
C ASP A 163 36.53 -26.75 -7.97
N GLN A 164 36.96 -25.72 -7.24
CA GLN A 164 38.34 -25.60 -6.74
C GLN A 164 38.66 -26.72 -5.74
N GLU A 165 37.78 -26.97 -4.77
CA GLU A 165 37.96 -28.03 -3.79
C GLU A 165 38.00 -29.42 -4.44
N GLU A 166 37.16 -29.69 -5.44
CA GLU A 166 37.19 -30.95 -6.19
C GLU A 166 38.51 -31.10 -6.97
N ASN A 167 38.97 -30.04 -7.62
CA ASN A 167 40.25 -30.03 -8.33
C ASN A 167 41.44 -30.24 -7.39
N ASP A 168 41.47 -29.55 -6.26
CA ASP A 168 42.53 -29.68 -5.24
C ASP A 168 42.55 -31.10 -4.66
N ASN A 169 41.38 -31.67 -4.36
CA ASN A 169 41.25 -33.06 -3.93
C ASN A 169 41.72 -34.05 -5.01
N GLN A 170 41.44 -33.78 -6.28
CA GLN A 170 41.91 -34.62 -7.38
C GLN A 170 43.43 -34.56 -7.53
N ILE A 171 44.05 -33.38 -7.36
CA ILE A 171 45.50 -33.21 -7.33
C ILE A 171 46.10 -33.98 -6.15
N LEU A 172 45.55 -33.83 -4.94
CA LEU A 172 46.04 -34.55 -3.76
C LEU A 172 45.97 -36.07 -3.92
N ARG A 173 44.87 -36.61 -4.47
CA ARG A 173 44.72 -38.04 -4.78
C ARG A 173 45.75 -38.54 -5.79
N SER A 174 46.13 -37.71 -6.77
CA SER A 174 47.19 -38.07 -7.73
C SER A 174 48.58 -38.18 -7.10
N LEU A 175 48.75 -37.63 -5.89
CA LEU A 175 49.97 -37.67 -5.10
C LEU A 175 49.93 -38.70 -3.96
N GLU A 176 48.86 -39.48 -3.82
CA GLU A 176 48.75 -40.54 -2.82
C GLU A 176 49.66 -41.73 -3.15
N CYS A 177 50.37 -42.23 -2.14
CA CYS A 177 51.17 -43.44 -2.27
C CYS A 177 50.25 -44.67 -2.21
N PRO A 178 50.25 -45.57 -3.21
CA PRO A 178 49.35 -46.74 -3.21
C PRO A 178 49.72 -47.82 -2.19
N VAL A 179 50.78 -47.63 -1.40
CA VAL A 179 51.20 -48.54 -0.32
C VAL A 179 50.67 -48.08 1.04
N CYS A 180 50.84 -46.80 1.38
CA CYS A 180 50.41 -46.26 2.68
C CYS A 180 49.11 -45.46 2.60
N LEU A 181 48.60 -45.16 1.40
CA LEU A 181 47.39 -44.38 1.13
C LEU A 181 47.42 -42.94 1.67
N GLU A 182 48.61 -42.43 1.94
CA GLU A 182 48.86 -41.06 2.38
C GLU A 182 49.51 -40.25 1.26
N VAL A 183 49.39 -38.92 1.29
CA VAL A 183 50.05 -38.01 0.36
C VAL A 183 51.57 -38.16 0.45
N CYS A 184 52.24 -38.29 -0.70
CA CYS A 184 53.68 -38.53 -0.76
C CYS A 184 54.49 -37.30 -0.30
N ILE A 185 55.17 -37.42 0.85
CA ILE A 185 56.11 -36.38 1.35
C ILE A 185 57.45 -36.42 0.60
N ASP A 186 57.98 -37.63 0.37
CA ASP A 186 59.26 -37.87 -0.32
C ASP A 186 59.02 -38.78 -1.54
N ILE A 187 58.47 -38.21 -2.60
CA ILE A 187 58.07 -38.99 -3.77
C ILE A 187 59.28 -39.47 -4.59
N VAL A 188 59.33 -40.78 -4.83
CA VAL A 188 60.33 -41.42 -5.69
C VAL A 188 59.66 -42.05 -6.90
N VAL A 189 60.33 -41.95 -8.04
CA VAL A 189 59.89 -42.57 -9.30
C VAL A 189 60.71 -43.82 -9.52
N THR A 190 60.03 -44.95 -9.63
CA THR A 190 60.64 -46.24 -9.93
C THR A 190 61.03 -46.33 -11.42
N ASN A 191 61.94 -47.23 -11.77
CA ASN A 191 62.26 -47.57 -13.17
C ASN A 191 61.05 -47.89 -14.06
N CYS A 192 59.97 -48.42 -13.46
CA CYS A 192 58.69 -48.69 -14.12
C CYS A 192 57.71 -47.48 -14.16
N LYS A 193 58.18 -46.28 -13.77
CA LYS A 193 57.47 -44.99 -13.78
C LYS A 193 56.29 -44.86 -12.81
N HIS A 194 56.23 -45.70 -11.77
CA HIS A 194 55.25 -45.56 -10.69
C HIS A 194 55.84 -44.78 -9.51
N HIS A 195 54.98 -44.03 -8.83
CA HIS A 195 55.33 -43.09 -7.77
C HIS A 195 54.98 -43.66 -6.38
N PHE A 196 55.89 -43.50 -5.41
CA PHE A 196 55.70 -43.96 -4.03
C PHE A 196 56.44 -43.06 -3.03
N CYS A 197 56.10 -43.16 -1.75
CA CYS A 197 56.95 -42.66 -0.68
C CYS A 197 58.27 -43.44 -0.65
N LYS A 198 59.40 -42.74 -0.50
CA LYS A 198 60.73 -43.35 -0.37
C LYS A 198 60.75 -44.49 0.65
N HIS A 199 60.18 -44.28 1.83
CA HIS A 199 60.14 -45.29 2.90
C HIS A 199 59.29 -46.52 2.55
N CYS A 200 58.21 -46.35 1.79
CA CYS A 200 57.32 -47.45 1.41
C CYS A 200 57.96 -48.42 0.42
N ILE A 201 58.85 -47.93 -0.46
CA ILE A 201 59.40 -48.73 -1.55
C ILE A 201 60.83 -49.25 -1.27
N GLN A 202 61.53 -48.69 -0.29
CA GLN A 202 62.95 -48.98 -0.01
C GLN A 202 63.25 -50.45 0.30
N ASN A 203 62.30 -51.20 0.85
CA ASN A 203 62.46 -52.61 1.23
C ASN A 203 61.71 -53.60 0.33
N ILE A 204 61.18 -53.13 -0.81
CA ILE A 204 60.37 -53.95 -1.73
C ILE A 204 61.16 -54.19 -3.03
N LYS A 205 61.20 -55.45 -3.49
CA LYS A 205 61.96 -55.85 -4.71
C LYS A 205 61.14 -55.76 -6.00
N CYS A 206 59.82 -55.71 -5.91
CA CYS A 206 58.92 -55.65 -7.06
C CYS A 206 57.90 -54.51 -6.89
N CYS A 207 57.53 -53.83 -7.99
CA CYS A 207 56.57 -52.74 -7.96
C CYS A 207 55.19 -53.21 -7.45
N PRO A 208 54.60 -52.58 -6.42
CA PRO A 208 53.26 -52.92 -5.95
C PRO A 208 52.15 -52.76 -6.99
N ILE A 209 52.37 -51.91 -8.01
CA ILE A 209 51.37 -51.61 -9.05
C ILE A 209 51.47 -52.59 -10.23
N CYS A 210 52.65 -52.71 -10.85
CA CYS A 210 52.82 -53.50 -12.08
C CYS A 210 53.65 -54.79 -11.91
N ARG A 211 54.15 -55.07 -10.70
CA ARG A 211 54.94 -56.26 -10.35
C ARG A 211 56.30 -56.41 -11.04
N ASN A 212 56.76 -55.40 -11.79
CA ASN A 212 58.10 -55.36 -12.36
C ASN A 212 59.19 -55.29 -11.28
N GLU A 213 60.36 -55.86 -11.54
CA GLU A 213 61.51 -55.78 -10.64
C GLU A 213 62.03 -54.34 -10.49
N LEU A 214 62.22 -53.92 -9.24
CA LEU A 214 62.71 -52.60 -8.87
C LEU A 214 64.22 -52.63 -8.77
N LYS A 215 64.90 -51.92 -9.67
CA LYS A 215 66.37 -51.87 -9.74
C LYS A 215 66.94 -50.58 -9.16
N GLU A 216 66.30 -49.46 -9.51
CA GLU A 216 66.69 -48.12 -9.09
C GLU A 216 65.44 -47.23 -8.96
N PHE A 217 65.51 -46.24 -8.07
CA PHE A 217 64.48 -45.21 -7.90
C PHE A 217 65.15 -43.84 -7.71
N SER A 218 64.62 -42.82 -8.39
CA SER A 218 65.14 -41.45 -8.38
C SER A 218 64.11 -40.48 -7.79
N LYS A 219 64.58 -39.34 -7.27
CA LYS A 219 63.67 -38.27 -6.84
C LYS A 219 62.99 -37.67 -8.08
N SER A 220 61.68 -37.44 -8.02
CA SER A 220 60.98 -36.72 -9.10
C SER A 220 61.43 -35.26 -9.13
N PRO A 221 62.03 -34.74 -10.23
CA PRO A 221 62.44 -33.34 -10.31
C PRO A 221 61.26 -32.38 -10.52
N LEU A 222 60.12 -32.88 -11.01
CA LEU A 222 58.98 -32.05 -11.42
C LEU A 222 58.00 -31.76 -10.28
N LEU A 223 57.93 -32.63 -9.27
CA LEU A 223 57.00 -32.48 -8.14
C LEU A 223 57.52 -31.52 -7.06
N PHE A 224 58.83 -31.31 -6.99
CA PHE A 224 59.44 -30.37 -6.06
C PHE A 224 59.04 -28.91 -6.33
N LYS A 225 58.58 -28.57 -7.55
CA LYS A 225 58.16 -27.21 -7.90
C LYS A 225 56.69 -26.91 -7.60
N LEU A 226 55.86 -27.92 -7.33
CA LEU A 226 54.42 -27.77 -7.12
C LEU A 226 54.02 -27.69 -5.64
N ILE A 227 54.96 -27.90 -4.72
CA ILE A 227 54.72 -27.94 -3.27
C ILE A 227 55.36 -26.72 -2.55
N ASP A 228 56.25 -25.99 -3.23
CA ASP A 228 57.07 -24.90 -2.65
C ASP A 228 56.68 -23.47 -3.16
N GLU A 229 55.60 -23.29 -3.91
CA GLU A 229 54.99 -21.98 -4.23
C GLU A 229 53.61 -21.84 -3.55
#